data_AF-S2RLV8-F1
#
_entry.id   AF-S2RLV8-F1
#
_cell.length_a   1.000
_cell.length_b   1.000
_cell.length_c   1.000
_cell.angle_alpha   90.00
_cell.angle_beta   90.00
_cell.angle_gamma   90.00
#
_symmetry.space_group_name_H-M   'P 1'
#
loop_
_entity.id
_entity.type
_entity.pdbx_description
1 polymer ?
#
loop_
_entity_poly.entity_id
_entity_poly.type
_entity_poly.pdbx_seq_one_letter_code
_entity_poly.pdbx_strand_id
1 'polypeptide(L)'
;MYEGVVPRIRRSIIGKKEAEHHKTALAEIVTRMPCPTCHGTRLRPEVLTCLINQTNIAQVLQMDLVKVRHFLNGIQEPLVQDVIRELLRKIDSLIDIGLGYLSLDRPTETLSGGETQRIKIAKFLTSALVDMVYILDEPSVGLHPHDID
;
A
#
# COMPACT_ATOMS: atom_id res chain seq x y z
N MET A 1 20.83 -8.41 40.05
CA MET A 1 20.05 -9.45 39.33
C MET A 1 20.25 -9.23 37.84
N TYR A 2 20.68 -10.24 37.08
CA TYR A 2 20.97 -10.10 35.65
C TYR A 2 19.67 -10.09 34.83
N GLU A 3 19.52 -9.13 33.93
CA GLU A 3 18.29 -8.87 33.16
C GLU A 3 18.17 -9.72 31.88
N GLY A 4 19.28 -10.21 31.32
CA GLY A 4 19.30 -10.84 30.00
C GLY A 4 19.55 -9.85 28.86
N VAL A 5 20.14 -10.35 27.76
CA VAL A 5 20.50 -9.54 26.59
C VAL A 5 19.25 -9.08 25.82
N VAL A 6 18.29 -9.97 25.57
CA VAL A 6 17.08 -9.65 24.78
C VAL A 6 16.21 -8.57 25.44
N PRO A 7 15.85 -8.67 26.74
CA PRO A 7 15.06 -7.63 27.40
C PRO A 7 15.76 -6.26 27.42
N ARG A 8 17.08 -6.25 27.62
CA ARG A 8 17.89 -5.03 27.59
C ARG A 8 17.90 -4.39 26.20
N ILE A 9 18.12 -5.16 25.14
CA ILE A 9 18.07 -4.68 23.75
C ILE A 9 16.69 -4.10 23.44
N ARG A 10 15.61 -4.80 23.83
CA ARG A 10 14.24 -4.36 23.58
C ARG A 10 13.90 -3.04 24.29
N ARG A 11 14.40 -2.83 25.50
CA ARG A 11 14.15 -1.62 26.30
C ARG A 11 14.98 -0.42 25.86
N SER A 12 16.26 -0.66 25.56
CA SER A 12 17.26 0.40 25.42
C SER A 12 17.70 0.67 23.98
N ILE A 13 17.40 -0.21 23.03
CA ILE A 13 17.85 -0.08 21.63
C ILE A 13 16.66 -0.02 20.68
N ILE A 14 15.77 -1.02 20.70
CA ILE A 14 14.66 -1.10 19.75
C ILE A 14 13.71 0.11 19.92
N GLY A 15 13.52 0.89 18.86
CA GLY A 15 12.62 2.05 18.84
C GLY A 15 13.18 3.32 19.48
N LYS A 16 14.48 3.38 19.81
CA LYS A 16 15.16 4.59 20.30
C LYS A 16 15.80 5.38 19.15
N LYS A 17 15.88 6.70 19.27
CA LYS A 17 16.42 7.59 18.22
C LYS A 17 17.89 7.27 17.93
N GLU A 18 18.65 6.96 18.98
CA GLU A 18 20.06 6.63 18.94
C GLU A 18 20.34 5.36 18.12
N ALA A 19 19.35 4.46 18.05
CA ALA A 19 19.46 3.20 17.33
C ALA A 19 19.22 3.33 15.81
N GLU A 20 18.72 4.48 15.33
CA GLU A 20 18.48 4.70 13.89
C GLU A 20 19.77 4.64 13.08
N HIS A 21 20.91 5.09 13.64
CA HIS A 21 22.22 4.98 13.01
C HIS A 21 22.69 3.53 12.81
N HIS A 22 22.11 2.58 13.54
CA HIS A 22 22.45 1.16 13.49
C HIS A 22 21.34 0.29 12.90
N LYS A 23 20.42 0.89 12.13
CA LYS A 23 19.25 0.20 11.57
C LYS A 23 19.59 -1.04 10.74
N THR A 24 20.69 -1.01 9.98
CA THR A 24 21.15 -2.15 9.17
C THR A 24 21.59 -3.32 10.05
N ALA A 25 22.45 -3.07 11.03
CA ALA A 25 22.91 -4.11 11.96
C ALA A 25 21.74 -4.66 12.80
N LEU A 26 20.77 -3.82 13.15
CA LEU A 26 19.57 -4.25 13.86
C LEU A 26 18.69 -5.16 12.99
N ALA A 27 18.56 -4.86 11.69
CA ALA A 27 17.77 -5.66 10.77
C ALA A 27 18.28 -7.11 10.63
N GLU A 28 19.58 -7.36 10.85
CA GLU A 28 20.17 -8.70 10.81
C GLU A 28 19.81 -9.57 12.03
N ILE A 29 19.47 -8.95 13.16
CA ILE A 29 19.24 -9.65 14.43
C ILE A 29 17.79 -9.60 14.91
N VAL A 30 16.90 -8.95 14.14
CA VAL A 30 15.46 -8.86 14.44
C VAL A 30 14.62 -9.31 13.26
N THR A 31 13.48 -9.92 13.55
CA THR A 31 12.48 -10.26 12.53
C THR A 31 11.27 -9.35 12.68
N ARG A 32 10.66 -8.98 11.56
CA ARG A 32 9.37 -8.28 11.54
C ARG A 32 8.25 -9.31 11.46
N MET A 33 7.24 -9.15 12.30
CA MET A 33 6.05 -9.99 12.31
C MET A 33 4.79 -9.12 12.37
N PRO A 34 3.63 -9.61 11.91
CA PRO A 34 2.37 -8.92 12.11
C PRO A 34 2.15 -8.62 13.59
N CYS A 35 1.67 -7.40 13.87
CA CYS A 35 1.35 -7.01 15.24
C CYS A 35 0.27 -7.95 15.80
N PRO A 36 0.45 -8.55 16.99
CA PRO A 36 -0.52 -9.51 17.55
C PRO A 36 -1.85 -8.84 17.94
N THR A 37 -1.88 -7.52 18.10
CA THR A 37 -3.09 -6.78 18.51
C THR A 37 -3.97 -6.41 17.33
N CYS A 38 -3.39 -5.89 16.24
CA CYS A 38 -4.16 -5.46 15.06
C CYS A 38 -4.02 -6.44 13.89
N HIS A 39 -3.26 -7.52 14.05
CA HIS A 39 -2.97 -8.52 13.02
C HIS A 39 -2.44 -7.94 11.70
N GLY A 40 -1.71 -6.82 11.79
CA GLY A 40 -1.14 -6.14 10.62
C GLY A 40 -2.06 -5.12 9.94
N THR A 41 -3.32 -4.97 10.37
CA THR A 41 -4.25 -3.99 9.80
C THR A 41 -3.86 -2.54 10.09
N ARG A 42 -3.07 -2.31 11.14
CA ARG A 42 -2.63 -0.97 11.62
C ARG A 42 -3.79 -0.05 12.06
N LEU A 43 -4.96 -0.63 12.27
CA LEU A 43 -6.17 0.08 12.68
C LEU A 43 -6.55 -0.32 14.10
N ARG A 44 -7.28 0.58 14.78
CA ARG A 44 -7.90 0.26 16.06
C ARG A 44 -9.12 -0.63 15.85
N PRO A 45 -9.48 -1.50 16.81
CA PRO A 45 -10.62 -2.41 16.69
C PRO A 45 -11.95 -1.70 16.37
N GLU A 46 -12.16 -0.49 16.89
CA GLU A 46 -13.39 0.29 16.68
C GLU A 46 -13.53 0.77 15.23
N VAL A 47 -12.44 0.89 14.48
CA VAL A 47 -12.49 1.22 13.04
C VAL A 47 -12.92 -0.02 12.24
N LEU A 48 -12.55 -1.22 12.69
CA LEU A 48 -12.88 -2.48 12.00
C LEU A 48 -14.36 -2.86 12.15
N THR A 49 -15.09 -2.22 13.08
CA THR A 49 -16.55 -2.38 13.21
C THR A 49 -17.34 -1.51 12.24
N CYS A 50 -16.70 -0.55 11.55
CA CYS A 50 -17.34 0.24 10.51
C CYS A 50 -17.39 -0.58 9.21
N LEU A 51 -18.60 -0.91 8.77
CA LEU A 51 -18.83 -1.78 7.62
C LEU A 51 -19.52 -1.02 6.49
N ILE A 52 -19.07 -1.27 5.27
CA ILE A 52 -19.78 -0.91 4.03
C ILE A 52 -20.01 -2.23 3.30
N ASN A 53 -21.28 -2.55 2.99
CA ASN A 53 -21.64 -3.84 2.38
C ASN A 53 -21.02 -5.04 3.13
N GLN A 54 -21.14 -5.05 4.47
CA GLN A 54 -20.58 -6.08 5.38
C GLN A 54 -19.05 -6.22 5.33
N THR A 55 -18.34 -5.28 4.73
CA THR A 55 -16.88 -5.31 4.57
C THR A 55 -16.26 -4.11 5.29
N ASN A 56 -15.26 -4.36 6.13
CA ASN A 56 -14.51 -3.29 6.79
C ASN A 56 -13.37 -2.77 5.90
N ILE A 57 -12.80 -1.61 6.27
CA ILE A 57 -11.74 -0.97 5.49
C ILE A 57 -10.49 -1.85 5.32
N ALA A 58 -10.10 -2.64 6.32
CA ALA A 58 -8.91 -3.50 6.21
C ALA A 58 -9.12 -4.61 5.16
N GLN A 59 -10.33 -5.19 5.11
CA GLN A 59 -10.69 -6.18 4.11
C GLN A 59 -10.69 -5.58 2.70
N VAL A 60 -11.21 -4.36 2.53
CA VAL A 60 -11.14 -3.66 1.22
C VAL A 60 -9.69 -3.41 0.81
N LEU A 61 -8.83 -2.98 1.72
CA LEU A 61 -7.42 -2.72 1.41
C LEU A 61 -6.62 -3.97 1.03
N GLN A 62 -7.05 -5.15 1.50
CA GLN A 62 -6.45 -6.45 1.19
C GLN A 62 -6.93 -7.05 -0.14
N MET A 63 -7.99 -6.52 -0.74
CA MET A 63 -8.46 -6.95 -2.05
C MET A 63 -7.49 -6.51 -3.15
N ASP A 64 -7.40 -7.29 -4.22
CA ASP A 64 -6.82 -6.80 -5.47
C ASP A 64 -7.63 -5.62 -6.03
N LEU A 65 -6.99 -4.75 -6.81
CA LEU A 65 -7.63 -3.51 -7.30
C LEU A 65 -8.86 -3.80 -8.18
N VAL A 66 -8.90 -4.93 -8.89
CA VAL A 66 -10.06 -5.35 -9.67
C VAL A 66 -11.27 -5.60 -8.75
N LYS A 67 -11.08 -6.31 -7.64
CA LYS A 67 -12.12 -6.49 -6.62
C LYS A 67 -12.48 -5.19 -5.91
N VAL A 68 -11.51 -4.31 -5.63
CA VAL A 68 -11.79 -2.97 -5.08
C VAL A 68 -12.70 -2.17 -6.02
N ARG A 69 -12.42 -2.20 -7.33
CA ARG A 69 -13.26 -1.56 -8.34
C ARG A 69 -14.70 -2.10 -8.29
N HIS A 70 -14.88 -3.42 -8.24
CA HIS A 70 -16.20 -4.04 -8.10
C HIS A 70 -16.90 -3.65 -6.80
N PHE A 71 -16.17 -3.63 -5.68
CA PHE A 71 -16.69 -3.21 -4.39
C PHE A 71 -17.21 -1.76 -4.41
N LEU A 72 -16.43 -0.83 -4.98
CA LEU A 72 -16.79 0.58 -5.11
C LEU A 72 -18.04 0.78 -5.98
N ASN A 73 -18.15 0.06 -7.10
CA ASN A 73 -19.35 0.08 -7.95
C ASN A 73 -20.61 -0.45 -7.24
N GLY A 74 -20.45 -1.25 -6.18
CA GLY A 74 -21.55 -1.74 -5.36
C GLY A 74 -22.09 -0.72 -4.33
N ILE A 75 -21.48 0.47 -4.22
CA ILE A 75 -21.89 1.50 -3.26
C ILE A 75 -22.87 2.46 -3.95
N GLN A 76 -24.16 2.35 -3.60
CA GLN A 76 -25.24 3.14 -4.21
C GLN A 76 -25.66 4.37 -3.39
N GLU A 77 -24.91 4.73 -2.35
CA GLU A 77 -25.23 5.86 -1.48
C GLU A 77 -25.04 7.21 -2.22
N PRO A 78 -26.09 8.04 -2.39
CA PRO A 78 -26.01 9.28 -3.16
C PRO A 78 -25.00 10.30 -2.62
N LEU A 79 -24.85 10.39 -1.30
CA LEU A 79 -24.01 11.39 -0.65
C LEU A 79 -22.50 11.22 -0.94
N VAL A 80 -22.08 10.04 -1.40
CA VAL A 80 -20.65 9.72 -1.61
C VAL A 80 -20.30 9.51 -3.08
N GLN A 81 -21.24 9.71 -4.01
CA GLN A 81 -21.04 9.37 -5.44
C GLN A 81 -19.85 10.10 -6.07
N ASP A 82 -19.61 11.37 -5.74
CA ASP A 82 -18.45 12.10 -6.25
C ASP A 82 -17.12 11.54 -5.71
N VAL A 83 -17.10 11.10 -4.45
CA VAL A 83 -15.93 10.44 -3.85
C VAL A 83 -15.67 9.09 -4.52
N ILE A 84 -16.73 8.30 -4.75
CA ILE A 84 -16.64 7.02 -5.44
C ILE A 84 -16.14 7.22 -6.87
N ARG A 85 -16.62 8.23 -7.60
CA ARG A 85 -16.15 8.56 -8.95
C ARG A 85 -14.65 8.84 -8.99
N GLU A 86 -14.15 9.66 -8.06
CA GLU A 86 -12.70 9.96 -8.00
C GLU A 86 -11.85 8.76 -7.58
N LEU A 87 -12.36 7.91 -6.69
CA LEU A 87 -11.69 6.66 -6.32
C LEU A 87 -11.61 5.70 -7.51
N LEU A 88 -12.73 5.49 -8.21
CA LEU A 88 -12.78 4.65 -9.40
C LEU A 88 -11.81 5.16 -10.48
N ARG A 89 -11.76 6.48 -10.73
CA ARG A 89 -10.80 7.08 -11.68
C ARG A 89 -9.35 6.72 -11.36
N LYS A 90 -8.97 6.75 -10.08
CA LYS A 90 -7.61 6.38 -9.63
C LYS A 90 -7.36 4.87 -9.72
N ILE A 91 -8.33 4.06 -9.29
CA ILE A 91 -8.22 2.60 -9.35
C ILE A 91 -8.14 2.12 -10.80
N ASP A 92 -9.00 2.64 -11.68
CA ASP A 92 -9.00 2.28 -13.11
C ASP A 92 -7.66 2.66 -13.75
N SER A 93 -7.11 3.85 -13.44
CA SER A 93 -5.79 4.24 -13.95
C SER A 93 -4.65 3.30 -13.55
N LEU A 94 -4.75 2.62 -12.40
CA LEU A 94 -3.77 1.63 -11.96
C LEU A 94 -4.02 0.28 -12.64
N ILE A 95 -5.28 -0.08 -12.89
CA ILE A 95 -5.64 -1.30 -13.61
C ILE A 95 -5.20 -1.21 -15.07
N ASP A 96 -5.42 -0.06 -15.72
CA ASP A 96 -5.11 0.17 -17.14
C ASP A 96 -3.61 0.03 -17.46
N ILE A 97 -2.75 0.24 -16.48
CA ILE A 97 -1.28 0.05 -16.59
C ILE A 97 -0.81 -1.32 -16.10
N GLY A 98 -1.74 -2.26 -15.89
CA GLY A 98 -1.45 -3.65 -15.53
C GLY A 98 -1.18 -3.89 -14.05
N LEU A 99 -1.56 -2.99 -13.14
CA LEU A 99 -1.38 -3.16 -11.69
C LEU A 99 -2.63 -3.67 -10.97
N GLY A 100 -3.60 -4.24 -11.71
CA GLY A 100 -4.87 -4.70 -11.16
C GLY A 100 -4.76 -5.77 -10.07
N TYR A 101 -3.67 -6.54 -10.05
CA TYR A 101 -3.42 -7.60 -9.07
C TYR A 101 -2.89 -7.10 -7.72
N LEU A 102 -2.50 -5.82 -7.61
CA LEU A 102 -1.99 -5.26 -6.36
C LEU A 102 -3.11 -5.06 -5.34
N SER A 103 -2.76 -5.21 -4.06
CA SER A 103 -3.60 -4.73 -2.96
C SER A 103 -3.14 -3.36 -2.49
N LEU A 104 -4.06 -2.58 -1.90
CA LEU A 104 -3.75 -1.24 -1.39
C LEU A 104 -2.95 -1.25 -0.08
N ASP A 105 -2.95 -2.38 0.64
CA ASP A 105 -2.17 -2.57 1.86
C ASP A 105 -0.73 -3.09 1.61
N ARG A 106 -0.38 -3.39 0.36
CA ARG A 106 0.96 -3.89 0.00
C ARG A 106 2.03 -2.83 0.34
N PRO A 107 3.05 -3.18 1.14
CA PRO A 107 4.11 -2.23 1.47
C PRO A 107 4.90 -1.80 0.22
N THR A 108 5.14 -0.49 0.08
CA THR A 108 5.89 0.08 -1.06
C THR A 108 7.30 -0.49 -1.19
N GLU A 109 7.94 -0.85 -0.08
CA GLU A 109 9.27 -1.50 -0.03
C GLU A 109 9.30 -2.87 -0.71
N THR A 110 8.13 -3.51 -0.90
CA THR A 110 8.01 -4.84 -1.54
C THR A 110 7.66 -4.78 -3.02
N LEU A 111 7.50 -3.57 -3.56
CA LEU A 111 7.22 -3.38 -4.99
C LEU A 111 8.52 -3.49 -5.78
N SER A 112 8.43 -4.15 -6.93
CA SER A 112 9.48 -4.13 -7.94
C SER A 112 9.70 -2.71 -8.48
N GLY A 113 10.85 -2.52 -9.14
CA GLY A 113 11.16 -1.26 -9.84
C GLY A 113 10.07 -0.89 -10.85
N GLY A 114 9.65 -1.85 -11.69
CA GLY A 114 8.62 -1.64 -12.71
C GLY A 114 7.23 -1.33 -12.13
N GLU A 115 6.81 -2.00 -11.05
CA GLU A 115 5.57 -1.66 -10.33
C GLU A 115 5.64 -0.22 -9.79
N THR A 116 6.74 0.15 -9.14
CA THR A 116 6.94 1.49 -8.58
C THR A 116 6.91 2.56 -9.67
N GLN A 117 7.53 2.30 -10.82
CA GLN A 117 7.55 3.21 -11.96
C GLN A 117 6.15 3.38 -12.56
N ARG A 118 5.43 2.29 -12.79
CA ARG A 118 4.05 2.29 -13.26
C ARG A 118 3.12 3.09 -12.33
N ILE A 119 3.20 2.92 -11.01
CA ILE A 119 2.43 3.72 -10.04
C ILE A 119 2.71 5.22 -10.20
N LYS A 120 3.97 5.61 -10.42
CA LYS A 120 4.33 7.02 -10.66
C LYS A 120 3.68 7.54 -11.94
N ILE A 121 3.64 6.75 -13.01
CA ILE A 121 2.99 7.11 -14.27
C ILE A 121 1.49 7.31 -14.07
N ALA A 122 0.76 6.38 -13.43
CA ALA A 122 -0.68 6.54 -13.15
C ALA A 122 -1.00 7.83 -12.37
N LYS A 123 -0.13 8.22 -11.43
CA LYS A 123 -0.28 9.49 -10.69
C LYS A 123 -0.28 10.71 -11.62
N PHE A 124 0.50 10.69 -12.70
CA PHE A 124 0.53 11.78 -13.68
C PHE A 124 -0.67 11.73 -14.63
N LEU A 125 -1.07 10.54 -15.09
CA LEU A 125 -2.25 10.35 -15.95
C LEU A 125 -3.56 10.83 -15.28
N THR A 126 -3.63 10.77 -13.95
CA THR A 126 -4.78 11.24 -13.18
C THR A 126 -4.68 12.70 -12.71
N SER A 127 -3.54 13.37 -12.94
CA SER A 127 -3.36 14.77 -12.57
C SER A 127 -3.99 15.71 -13.58
N ALA A 128 -4.57 16.83 -13.12
CA ALA A 128 -5.17 17.84 -13.99
C ALA A 128 -4.13 18.80 -14.61
N LEU A 129 -2.85 18.42 -14.59
CA LEU A 129 -1.76 19.27 -15.09
C LEU A 129 -1.72 19.19 -16.62
N VAL A 130 -1.91 20.32 -17.27
CA VAL A 130 -1.76 20.52 -18.70
C VAL A 130 -0.41 21.19 -18.98
N ASP A 131 0.10 21.07 -20.21
CA ASP A 131 1.38 21.64 -20.67
C ASP A 131 2.63 21.17 -19.92
N MET A 132 2.65 19.91 -19.50
CA MET A 132 3.81 19.26 -18.88
C MET A 132 4.48 18.28 -19.85
N VAL A 133 5.81 18.32 -19.90
CA VAL A 133 6.62 17.29 -20.57
C VAL A 133 7.13 16.32 -19.51
N TYR A 134 6.66 15.08 -19.56
CA TYR A 134 7.17 14.00 -18.70
C TYR A 134 8.30 13.25 -19.42
N ILE A 135 9.49 13.26 -18.83
CA ILE A 135 10.62 12.45 -19.29
C ILE A 135 10.67 11.19 -18.43
N LEU A 136 10.41 10.04 -19.05
CA LEU A 136 10.43 8.73 -18.41
C LEU A 136 11.70 8.01 -18.84
N ASP A 137 12.52 7.59 -17.89
CA ASP A 137 13.72 6.79 -18.15
C ASP A 137 13.34 5.31 -18.13
N GLU A 138 13.45 4.65 -19.29
CA GLU A 138 13.21 3.21 -19.51
C GLU A 138 11.92 2.61 -18.88
N PRO A 139 10.71 3.09 -19.26
CA PRO A 139 9.45 2.69 -18.62
C PRO A 139 9.01 1.24 -18.83
N SER A 140 9.68 0.49 -19.71
CA SER A 140 9.37 -0.91 -20.01
C SER A 140 10.13 -1.92 -19.13
N VAL A 141 11.11 -1.48 -18.33
CA VAL A 141 11.94 -2.39 -17.53
C VAL A 141 11.10 -3.06 -16.44
N GLY A 142 11.02 -4.39 -16.50
CA GLY A 142 10.25 -5.20 -15.55
C GLY A 142 8.77 -5.37 -15.91
N LEU A 143 8.34 -4.98 -17.11
CA LEU A 143 7.06 -5.42 -17.67
C LEU A 143 7.18 -6.86 -18.17
N HIS A 144 6.19 -7.69 -17.85
CA HIS A 144 6.06 -9.00 -18.47
C HIS A 144 5.70 -8.80 -19.95
N PRO A 145 6.18 -9.63 -20.90
CA PRO A 145 5.89 -9.48 -22.34
C PRO A 145 4.40 -9.38 -22.68
N HIS A 146 3.54 -9.96 -21.84
CA HIS A 146 2.08 -9.91 -21.97
C HIS A 146 1.46 -8.53 -21.66
N ASP A 147 2.20 -7.63 -21.00
CA ASP A 147 1.78 -6.26 -20.69
C ASP A 147 2.21 -5.26 -21.80
N ILE A 148 2.87 -5.72 -22.87
CA ILE A 148 3.45 -4.89 -23.95
C ILE A 148 2.68 -5.02 -25.29
N ASP A 149 1.76 -5.97 -25.42
CA ASP A 149 0.95 -6.20 -26.63
C ASP A 149 -0.40 -5.45 -26.61
#